data_AF-A0A182MLD6-F1
#
_entry.id   AF-A0A182MLD6-F1
#
_cell.length_a   1.000
_cell.length_b   1.000
_cell.length_c   1.000
_cell.angle_alpha   90.00
_cell.angle_beta   90.00
_cell.angle_gamma   90.00
#
_symmetry.space_group_name_H-M   'P 1'
#
loop_
_entity.id
_entity.type
_entity.pdbx_description
1 polymer ?
#
loop_
_entity_poly.entity_id
_entity_poly.type
_entity_poly.pdbx_seq_one_letter_code
_entity_poly.pdbx_strand_id
1 'polypeptide(L)'
;LLIFRCFTPTLWIVVWSTVVLVSLCYLALAQLIAACRPATTAMRHVKENPHHTYQQQERPQQDRTGLVGQIVGALLNAPTNGLHRTTAHQKLFVAFGLIWGLTITGAFQGSLVDVYTTPTSMKNLDTLAELDASGLKITVTAPALIVDVFGTERPGSTIGNLRQRIVIEHVPTRMSAYSVLAGTTAGLIRNQDFVRLSTKYLGDDGTARLHRLRECLRSYTLAYIYPRGSPLYRAANGHILHFLQHGLYVKWQRDAAHLLATNRALKIHARTIRSGRPEHGEQMTLRLDHLLLPFMLLGTGVTLGAGKERNYAVVKIYEPAPIRSVPCPDADAIHPTGRSLRARYARNVLIDIRLLELLSNDELSHEILSNLSQPLRPSPVGSV
;
A
#
# COMPACT_ATOMS: atom_id res chain seq x y z
N LEU A 1 3.12 -9.15 -2.61
CA LEU A 1 2.91 -8.97 -1.14
C LEU A 1 1.52 -8.43 -0.77
N LEU A 2 0.70 -7.92 -1.71
CA LEU A 2 -0.63 -7.34 -1.40
C LEU A 2 -1.61 -8.34 -0.76
N ILE A 3 -1.64 -9.60 -1.21
CA ILE A 3 -2.50 -10.64 -0.61
C ILE A 3 -2.25 -10.84 0.89
N PHE A 4 -0.99 -10.76 1.33
CA PHE A 4 -0.66 -10.88 2.75
C PHE A 4 -0.97 -9.61 3.55
N ARG A 5 -1.29 -8.48 2.89
CA ARG A 5 -1.76 -7.27 3.58
C ARG A 5 -3.25 -7.30 3.91
N CYS A 6 -4.02 -8.24 3.35
CA CYS A 6 -5.45 -8.37 3.61
C CYS A 6 -5.73 -8.69 5.09
N PHE A 7 -4.81 -9.41 5.75
CA PHE A 7 -4.89 -9.71 7.17
C PHE A 7 -3.57 -9.40 7.87
N THR A 8 -3.66 -9.09 9.16
CA THR A 8 -2.46 -8.98 10.00
C THR A 8 -1.74 -10.34 10.06
N PRO A 9 -0.40 -10.36 10.21
CA PRO A 9 0.34 -11.60 10.35
C PRO A 9 -0.18 -12.49 11.49
N THR A 10 -0.66 -11.86 12.56
CA THR A 10 -1.27 -12.56 13.70
C THR A 10 -2.56 -13.30 13.31
N LEU A 11 -3.43 -12.68 12.51
CA LEU A 11 -4.67 -13.30 12.07
C LEU A 11 -4.39 -14.49 11.13
N TRP A 12 -3.41 -14.38 10.23
CA TRP A 12 -2.96 -15.52 9.43
C TRP A 12 -2.51 -16.70 10.30
N ILE A 13 -1.70 -16.44 11.33
CA ILE A 13 -1.24 -17.48 12.27
C ILE A 13 -2.43 -18.11 12.98
N VAL A 14 -3.39 -17.32 13.45
CA VAL A 14 -4.61 -17.82 14.10
C VAL A 14 -5.42 -18.69 13.14
N VAL A 15 -5.64 -18.26 11.90
CA VAL A 15 -6.39 -19.05 10.89
C VAL A 15 -5.72 -20.41 10.67
N TRP A 16 -4.41 -20.44 10.40
CA TRP A 16 -3.70 -21.71 10.21
C TRP A 16 -3.69 -22.58 11.47
N SER A 17 -3.53 -21.97 12.65
CA SER A 17 -3.62 -22.67 13.93
C SER A 17 -5.01 -23.29 14.14
N THR A 18 -6.09 -22.60 13.78
CA THR A 18 -7.45 -23.15 13.87
C THR A 18 -7.65 -24.31 12.90
N VAL A 19 -7.13 -24.24 11.67
CA VAL A 19 -7.23 -25.34 10.70
C VAL A 19 -6.50 -26.60 11.22
N VAL A 20 -5.29 -26.43 11.78
CA VAL A 20 -4.53 -27.54 12.37
C VAL A 20 -5.27 -28.10 13.59
N LEU A 21 -5.75 -27.25 14.49
CA LEU A 21 -6.48 -27.67 15.68
C LEU A 21 -7.77 -28.43 15.33
N VAL A 22 -8.58 -27.90 14.42
CA VAL A 22 -9.81 -28.54 13.93
C VAL A 22 -9.51 -29.90 13.29
N SER A 23 -8.42 -30.00 12.53
CA SER A 23 -7.98 -31.27 11.93
C SER A 23 -7.55 -32.29 13.00
N LEU A 24 -6.81 -31.86 14.03
CA LEU A 24 -6.41 -32.71 15.14
C LEU A 24 -7.61 -33.17 15.99
N CYS A 25 -8.53 -32.25 16.31
CA CYS A 25 -9.76 -32.57 17.03
C CYS A 25 -10.62 -33.58 16.26
N TYR A 26 -10.71 -33.44 14.94
CA TYR A 26 -11.42 -34.42 14.12
C TYR A 26 -10.74 -35.79 14.17
N LEU A 27 -9.40 -35.85 14.02
CA LEU A 27 -8.66 -37.10 14.10
C LEU A 27 -8.86 -37.78 15.46
N ALA A 28 -8.84 -37.00 16.55
CA ALA A 28 -9.13 -37.50 17.89
C ALA A 28 -10.56 -38.05 17.99
N LEU A 29 -11.56 -37.34 17.46
CA LEU A 29 -12.95 -37.80 17.42
C LEU A 29 -13.11 -39.10 16.61
N ALA A 30 -12.42 -39.20 15.47
CA ALA A 30 -12.43 -40.39 14.63
C ALA A 30 -11.79 -41.60 15.35
N GLN A 31 -10.69 -41.38 16.08
CA GLN A 31 -10.06 -42.43 16.90
C GLN A 31 -10.94 -42.84 18.09
N LEU A 32 -11.60 -41.89 18.74
CA LEU A 32 -12.49 -42.15 19.87
C LEU A 32 -13.71 -42.95 19.43
N ILE A 33 -14.31 -42.61 18.28
CA ILE A 33 -15.41 -43.41 17.70
C ILE A 33 -14.94 -44.83 17.33
N ALA A 34 -13.70 -44.98 16.84
CA ALA A 34 -13.15 -46.29 16.53
C ALA A 34 -12.92 -47.14 17.80
N ALA A 35 -12.43 -46.53 18.88
CA ALA A 35 -12.23 -47.17 20.18
C ALA A 35 -13.55 -47.48 20.90
N CYS A 36 -14.54 -46.59 20.80
CA CYS A 36 -15.87 -46.74 21.40
C CYS A 36 -16.86 -47.52 20.52
N ARG A 37 -16.42 -48.21 19.47
CA ARG A 37 -17.16 -49.33 18.89
C ARG A 37 -16.76 -50.60 19.65
N PRO A 38 -17.35 -50.91 20.82
CA PRO A 38 -17.17 -52.22 21.41
C PRO A 38 -17.67 -53.27 20.41
N ALA A 39 -17.04 -54.43 20.44
CA ALA A 39 -17.36 -55.61 19.64
C ALA A 39 -18.75 -56.19 20.00
N THR A 40 -19.83 -55.43 19.84
CA THR A 40 -21.22 -55.92 19.92
C THR A 40 -21.59 -56.82 18.75
N THR A 41 -20.64 -57.19 17.90
CA THR A 41 -20.79 -58.23 16.87
C THR A 41 -20.28 -59.60 17.31
N ALA A 42 -19.85 -59.78 18.58
CA ALA A 42 -19.41 -61.09 19.10
C ALA A 42 -20.51 -61.92 19.81
N MET A 43 -21.75 -61.42 19.93
CA MET A 43 -22.90 -62.21 20.38
C MET A 43 -24.02 -62.23 19.34
N ARG A 44 -23.70 -62.67 18.13
CA ARG A 44 -24.70 -63.26 17.24
C ARG A 44 -24.09 -64.47 16.54
N HIS A 45 -23.67 -65.43 17.35
CA HIS A 45 -23.44 -66.80 16.88
C HIS A 45 -24.78 -67.35 16.38
N VAL A 46 -24.94 -67.27 15.06
CA VAL A 46 -25.11 -68.44 14.20
C VAL A 46 -26.21 -69.40 14.63
N LYS A 47 -27.40 -69.18 14.04
CA LYS A 47 -28.24 -70.28 13.56
C LYS A 47 -27.84 -70.50 12.09
N GLU A 48 -27.41 -71.72 11.80
CA GLU A 48 -26.87 -72.19 10.53
C GLU A 48 -27.74 -71.84 9.32
N ASN A 49 -27.07 -71.44 8.24
CA ASN A 49 -27.45 -71.79 6.87
C ASN A 49 -26.21 -71.63 5.98
N PRO A 50 -25.68 -72.71 5.36
CA PRO A 50 -24.62 -72.62 4.38
C PRO A 50 -25.23 -72.32 3.00
N HIS A 51 -24.44 -71.67 2.14
CA HIS A 51 -24.77 -71.19 0.79
C HIS A 51 -25.36 -69.78 0.72
N HIS A 52 -24.52 -68.78 1.00
CA HIS A 52 -24.33 -67.71 0.02
C HIS A 52 -22.90 -67.17 0.14
N THR A 53 -22.13 -67.39 -0.93
CA THR A 53 -20.81 -66.80 -1.16
C THR A 53 -20.97 -65.29 -1.28
N TYR A 54 -20.95 -64.60 -0.15
CA TYR A 54 -20.82 -63.15 -0.15
C TYR A 54 -19.39 -62.82 -0.55
N GLN A 55 -19.26 -62.09 -1.66
CA GLN A 55 -18.05 -61.32 -1.94
C GLN A 55 -17.68 -60.56 -0.68
N GLN A 56 -16.52 -60.93 -0.14
CA GLN A 56 -15.82 -60.22 0.91
C GLN A 56 -15.49 -58.84 0.35
N GLN A 57 -16.45 -57.93 0.47
CA GLN A 57 -16.29 -56.54 0.12
C GLN A 57 -15.24 -55.99 1.08
N GLU A 58 -14.00 -55.96 0.59
CA GLU A 58 -12.86 -55.31 1.24
C GLU A 58 -13.38 -53.97 1.76
N ARG A 59 -13.45 -53.84 3.09
CA ARG A 59 -13.68 -52.53 3.71
C ARG A 59 -12.55 -51.68 3.16
N PRO A 60 -12.82 -50.61 2.38
CA PRO A 60 -11.77 -49.72 1.99
C PRO A 60 -11.22 -49.19 3.31
N GLN A 61 -9.97 -49.57 3.59
CA GLN A 61 -9.16 -49.04 4.66
C GLN A 61 -9.02 -47.56 4.31
N GLN A 62 -10.02 -46.77 4.74
CA GLN A 62 -10.17 -45.39 4.36
C GLN A 62 -8.98 -44.66 4.95
N ASP A 63 -8.00 -44.43 4.09
CA ASP A 63 -6.68 -43.93 4.42
C ASP A 63 -6.84 -42.66 5.26
N ARG A 64 -6.25 -42.65 6.45
CA ARG A 64 -6.33 -41.51 7.41
C ARG A 64 -5.95 -40.19 6.73
N THR A 65 -5.06 -40.25 5.74
CA THR A 65 -4.62 -39.14 4.90
C THR A 65 -5.71 -38.59 3.98
N GLY A 66 -6.52 -39.44 3.35
CA GLY A 66 -7.63 -39.03 2.49
C GLY A 66 -8.74 -38.33 3.28
N LEU A 67 -8.94 -38.73 4.53
CA LEU A 67 -9.95 -38.15 5.41
C LEU A 67 -9.56 -36.75 5.89
N VAL A 68 -8.29 -36.51 6.22
CA VAL A 68 -7.76 -35.16 6.51
C VAL A 68 -7.91 -34.26 5.28
N GLY A 69 -7.61 -34.76 4.08
CA GLY A 69 -7.78 -34.03 2.83
C GLY A 69 -9.23 -33.60 2.56
N GLN A 70 -10.21 -34.46 2.86
CA GLN A 70 -11.64 -34.12 2.75
C GLN A 70 -12.03 -32.98 3.71
N ILE A 71 -11.51 -32.97 4.94
CA ILE A 71 -11.84 -31.93 5.93
C ILE A 71 -11.20 -30.59 5.57
N VAL A 72 -9.93 -30.61 5.17
CA VAL A 72 -9.26 -29.41 4.66
C VAL A 72 -10.02 -28.89 3.43
N GLY A 73 -10.47 -29.78 2.55
CA GLY A 73 -11.37 -29.46 1.44
C GLY A 73 -12.65 -28.77 1.92
N ALA A 74 -13.36 -29.34 2.89
CA ALA A 74 -14.57 -28.73 3.46
C ALA A 74 -14.32 -27.34 4.05
N LEU A 75 -13.21 -27.16 4.79
CA LEU A 75 -12.79 -25.87 5.34
C LEU A 75 -12.48 -24.83 4.25
N LEU A 76 -12.02 -25.28 3.09
CA LEU A 76 -11.79 -24.46 1.89
C LEU A 76 -13.04 -24.35 0.98
N ASN A 77 -14.22 -24.72 1.49
CA ASN A 77 -15.49 -24.75 0.75
C ASN A 77 -15.50 -25.68 -0.49
N ALA A 78 -14.61 -26.66 -0.56
CA ALA A 78 -14.64 -27.68 -1.60
C ALA A 78 -15.71 -28.75 -1.29
N PRO A 79 -16.46 -29.22 -2.29
CA PRO A 79 -17.48 -30.25 -2.10
C PRO A 79 -16.84 -31.57 -1.64
N THR A 80 -17.28 -32.10 -0.50
CA THR A 80 -16.79 -33.39 0.02
C THR A 80 -17.72 -34.53 -0.34
N ASN A 81 -17.23 -35.47 -1.15
CA ASN A 81 -17.94 -36.70 -1.43
C ASN A 81 -17.75 -37.70 -0.27
N GLY A 82 -18.83 -38.07 0.43
CA GLY A 82 -18.78 -39.08 1.50
C GLY A 82 -19.52 -38.75 2.80
N LEU A 83 -20.18 -37.60 2.90
CA LEU A 83 -20.89 -37.16 4.11
C LEU A 83 -22.10 -38.04 4.50
N HIS A 84 -22.51 -38.98 3.63
CA HIS A 84 -23.67 -39.83 3.85
C HIS A 84 -23.45 -40.95 4.89
N ARG A 85 -22.19 -41.29 5.22
CA ARG A 85 -21.84 -42.40 6.14
C ARG A 85 -21.40 -41.98 7.55
N THR A 86 -21.46 -40.69 7.88
CA THR A 86 -20.94 -40.15 9.14
C THR A 86 -22.01 -40.03 10.24
N THR A 87 -21.57 -40.12 11.51
CA THR A 87 -22.44 -39.98 12.69
C THR A 87 -22.93 -38.54 12.85
N ALA A 88 -24.06 -38.34 13.56
CA ALA A 88 -24.66 -37.01 13.76
C ALA A 88 -23.66 -35.98 14.32
N HIS A 89 -22.80 -36.39 15.27
CA HIS A 89 -21.75 -35.53 15.86
C HIS A 89 -20.70 -35.08 14.84
N GLN A 90 -20.30 -35.95 13.90
CA GLN A 90 -19.35 -35.60 12.83
C GLN A 90 -19.96 -34.60 11.85
N LYS A 91 -21.25 -34.74 11.53
CA LYS A 91 -21.96 -33.81 10.65
C LYS A 91 -22.06 -32.41 11.25
N LEU A 92 -22.38 -32.33 12.54
CA LEU A 92 -22.45 -31.05 13.26
C LEU A 92 -21.07 -30.37 13.31
N PHE A 93 -20.00 -31.13 13.59
CA PHE A 93 -18.64 -30.60 13.56
C PHE A 93 -18.24 -30.07 12.17
N VAL A 94 -18.54 -30.82 11.10
CA VAL A 94 -18.28 -30.38 9.72
C VAL A 94 -19.10 -29.13 9.36
N ALA A 95 -20.37 -29.04 9.80
CA ALA A 95 -21.19 -27.85 9.59
C ALA A 95 -20.60 -26.60 10.24
N PHE A 96 -20.10 -26.69 11.48
CA PHE A 96 -19.38 -25.59 12.13
C PHE A 96 -18.10 -25.20 11.37
N GLY A 97 -17.32 -26.19 10.90
CA GLY A 97 -16.13 -25.95 10.09
C GLY A 97 -16.45 -25.25 8.76
N LEU A 98 -17.56 -25.60 8.11
CA LEU A 98 -18.04 -24.95 6.88
C LEU A 98 -18.47 -23.49 7.13
N ILE A 99 -19.24 -23.23 8.18
CA ILE A 99 -19.65 -21.86 8.53
C ILE A 99 -18.42 -21.00 8.82
N TRP A 100 -17.45 -21.55 9.55
CA TRP A 100 -16.18 -20.87 9.83
C TRP A 100 -15.38 -20.59 8.54
N GLY A 101 -15.19 -21.60 7.69
CA GLY A 101 -14.48 -21.48 6.42
C GLY A 101 -15.13 -20.47 5.46
N LEU A 102 -16.46 -20.47 5.37
CA LEU A 102 -17.23 -19.51 4.59
C LEU A 102 -17.08 -18.08 5.13
N THR A 103 -17.11 -17.90 6.46
CA THR A 103 -16.92 -16.59 7.09
C THR A 103 -15.53 -16.03 6.82
N ILE A 104 -14.48 -16.84 7.01
CA ILE A 104 -13.09 -16.42 6.76
C ILE A 104 -12.86 -16.11 5.28
N THR A 105 -13.39 -16.94 4.38
CA THR A 105 -13.27 -16.72 2.93
C THR A 105 -13.98 -15.43 2.51
N GLY A 106 -15.19 -15.19 3.01
CA GLY A 106 -15.93 -13.95 2.75
C GLY A 106 -15.20 -12.70 3.28
N ALA A 107 -14.66 -12.76 4.50
CA ALA A 107 -13.86 -11.67 5.07
C ALA A 107 -12.57 -11.41 4.26
N PHE A 108 -11.91 -12.46 3.79
CA PHE A 108 -10.73 -12.36 2.94
C PHE A 108 -11.06 -11.72 1.60
N GLN A 109 -12.14 -12.17 0.93
CA GLN A 109 -12.60 -11.59 -0.33
C GLN A 109 -12.95 -10.10 -0.18
N GLY A 110 -13.68 -9.73 0.88
CA GLY A 110 -14.01 -8.32 1.14
C GLY A 110 -12.76 -7.45 1.38
N SER A 111 -11.82 -7.95 2.18
CA SER A 111 -10.54 -7.24 2.43
C SER A 111 -9.68 -7.15 1.17
N LEU A 112 -9.72 -8.17 0.32
CA LEU A 112 -9.00 -8.19 -0.95
C LEU A 112 -9.56 -7.15 -1.91
N VAL A 113 -10.90 -7.02 -2.00
CA VAL A 113 -11.54 -5.93 -2.75
C VAL A 113 -11.05 -4.60 -2.22
N ASP A 114 -11.12 -4.34 -0.92
CA ASP A 114 -10.68 -3.07 -0.33
C ASP A 114 -9.20 -2.76 -0.64
N VAL A 115 -8.31 -3.74 -0.49
CA VAL A 115 -6.87 -3.57 -0.80
C VAL A 115 -6.62 -3.29 -2.28
N TYR A 116 -7.47 -3.80 -3.18
CA TYR A 116 -7.37 -3.51 -4.62
C TYR A 116 -8.07 -2.21 -5.03
N THR A 117 -9.16 -1.85 -4.36
CA THR A 117 -9.95 -0.66 -4.67
C THR A 117 -9.47 0.58 -3.93
N THR A 118 -8.66 0.44 -2.89
CA THR A 118 -8.13 1.57 -2.17
C THR A 118 -6.70 1.81 -2.65
N PRO A 119 -6.44 2.87 -3.43
CA PRO A 119 -5.07 3.19 -3.84
C PRO A 119 -4.25 3.44 -2.58
N THR A 120 -3.35 2.50 -2.29
CA THR A 120 -2.46 2.60 -1.12
C THR A 120 -1.43 3.71 -1.38
N SER A 121 -1.85 4.96 -1.15
CA SER A 121 -0.93 6.08 -1.09
C SER A 121 0.02 5.79 0.07
N MET A 122 1.32 5.70 -0.21
CA MET A 122 2.30 5.66 0.86
C MET A 122 2.07 6.82 1.80
N LYS A 123 2.26 6.59 3.10
CA LYS A 123 2.15 7.64 4.11
C LYS A 123 3.08 8.77 3.70
N ASN A 124 2.54 9.98 3.57
CA ASN A 124 3.36 11.15 3.30
C ASN A 124 4.20 11.47 4.55
N LEU A 125 5.37 12.10 4.34
CA LEU A 125 6.16 12.60 5.46
C LEU A 125 5.44 13.83 6.01
N ASP A 126 5.07 13.79 7.29
CA ASP A 126 4.29 14.87 7.92
C ASP A 126 5.06 15.62 9.01
N THR A 127 6.11 15.01 9.56
CA THR A 127 6.94 15.60 10.63
C THR A 127 8.40 15.78 10.22
N LEU A 128 9.09 16.71 10.88
CA LEU A 128 10.50 16.97 10.65
C LEU A 128 11.37 15.77 11.04
N ALA A 129 10.97 15.02 12.07
CA ALA A 129 11.64 13.79 12.48
C ALA A 129 11.53 12.69 11.42
N GLU A 130 10.35 12.54 10.80
CA GLU A 130 10.17 11.62 9.67
C GLU A 130 11.01 12.04 8.45
N LEU A 131 11.12 13.34 8.18
CA LEU A 131 11.99 13.85 7.14
C LEU A 131 13.47 13.57 7.42
N ASP A 132 13.93 13.73 8.67
CA ASP A 132 15.30 13.39 9.04
C ASP A 132 15.54 11.86 8.94
N ALA A 133 14.57 11.03 9.35
CA ALA A 133 14.66 9.58 9.17
C ALA A 133 14.65 9.14 7.70
N SER A 134 14.00 9.92 6.81
CA SER A 134 13.86 9.59 5.39
C SER A 134 15.18 9.62 4.61
N GLY A 135 16.17 10.39 5.07
CA GLY A 135 17.44 10.55 4.36
C GLY A 135 17.38 11.48 3.14
N LEU A 136 16.24 12.15 2.90
CA LEU A 136 16.08 13.02 1.74
C LEU A 136 16.96 14.27 1.86
N LYS A 137 17.54 14.69 0.72
CA LYS A 137 18.26 15.96 0.61
C LYS A 137 17.27 17.11 0.48
N ILE A 138 17.57 18.24 1.10
CA ILE A 138 16.73 19.44 1.03
C ILE A 138 17.36 20.41 0.02
N THR A 139 16.66 20.67 -1.08
CA THR A 139 17.11 21.62 -2.11
C THR A 139 16.57 23.00 -1.81
N VAL A 140 17.45 24.00 -1.80
CA VAL A 140 17.11 25.40 -1.54
C VAL A 140 17.65 26.27 -2.68
N THR A 141 16.78 27.12 -3.24
CA THR A 141 17.12 28.02 -4.36
C THR A 141 17.90 29.25 -3.91
N ALA A 142 17.68 29.71 -2.68
CA ALA A 142 18.27 30.94 -2.16
C ALA A 142 19.18 30.65 -0.95
N PRO A 143 20.50 30.85 -1.07
CA PRO A 143 21.46 30.59 0.01
C PRO A 143 21.14 31.36 1.31
N ALA A 144 20.58 32.56 1.19
CA ALA A 144 20.21 33.40 2.33
C ALA A 144 19.17 32.73 3.26
N LEU A 145 18.26 31.92 2.71
CA LEU A 145 17.27 31.19 3.50
C LEU A 145 17.89 30.11 4.38
N ILE A 146 19.10 29.63 4.08
CA ILE A 146 19.72 28.55 4.87
C ILE A 146 20.10 29.06 6.25
N VAL A 147 20.77 30.20 6.29
CA VAL A 147 21.21 30.81 7.55
C VAL A 147 20.02 31.30 8.36
N ASP A 148 19.04 31.90 7.68
CA ASP A 148 17.85 32.44 8.35
C ASP A 148 16.91 31.34 8.85
N VAL A 149 16.72 30.25 8.11
CA VAL A 149 15.74 29.23 8.51
C VAL A 149 16.32 28.22 9.51
N PHE A 150 17.57 27.79 9.34
CA PHE A 150 18.18 26.76 10.20
C PHE A 150 19.01 27.33 11.36
N GLY A 151 19.30 28.63 11.36
CA GLY A 151 20.00 29.32 12.43
C GLY A 151 21.38 28.75 12.75
N THR A 152 21.82 28.92 14.00
CA THR A 152 23.10 28.43 14.53
C THR A 152 22.93 27.17 15.39
N GLU A 153 21.89 26.36 15.12
CA GLU A 153 21.64 25.17 15.90
C GLU A 153 22.79 24.16 15.83
N ARG A 154 23.04 23.51 16.97
CA ARG A 154 24.13 22.54 17.11
C ARG A 154 23.77 21.22 16.41
N PRO A 155 24.75 20.53 15.82
CA PRO A 155 24.55 19.17 15.31
C PRO A 155 24.09 18.25 16.46
N GLY A 156 23.07 17.42 16.20
CA GLY A 156 22.44 16.54 17.20
C GLY A 156 20.97 16.86 17.49
N SER A 157 20.47 18.05 17.14
CA SER A 157 19.02 18.31 17.04
C SER A 157 18.49 17.92 15.65
N THR A 158 17.19 17.63 15.52
CA THR A 158 16.56 17.29 14.24
C THR A 158 16.86 18.34 13.17
N ILE A 159 16.77 19.62 13.52
CA ILE A 159 17.08 20.74 12.62
C ILE A 159 18.58 20.85 12.29
N GLY A 160 19.46 20.56 13.25
CA GLY A 160 20.91 20.48 13.01
C GLY A 160 21.28 19.37 12.02
N ASN A 161 20.63 18.21 12.11
CA ASN A 161 20.82 17.10 11.17
C ASN A 161 20.29 17.46 9.77
N LEU A 162 19.11 18.07 9.70
CA LEU A 162 18.53 18.54 8.44
C LEU A 162 19.42 19.60 7.77
N ARG A 163 20.05 20.48 8.56
CA ARG A 163 20.99 21.50 8.04
C ARG A 163 22.16 20.90 7.27
N GLN A 164 22.71 19.78 7.75
CA GLN A 164 23.82 19.09 7.09
C GLN A 164 23.43 18.48 5.72
N ARG A 165 22.12 18.32 5.47
CA ARG A 165 21.58 17.72 4.24
C ARG A 165 21.05 18.73 3.23
N ILE A 166 21.23 20.01 3.52
CA ILE A 166 20.86 21.08 2.60
C ILE A 166 21.84 21.11 1.44
N VAL A 167 21.30 21.15 0.23
CA VAL A 167 22.07 21.34 -0.99
C VAL A 167 21.64 22.67 -1.60
N ILE A 168 22.60 23.59 -1.73
CA ILE A 168 22.42 24.85 -2.45
C ILE A 168 22.45 24.55 -3.93
N GLU A 169 21.35 24.84 -4.61
CA GLU A 169 21.30 24.73 -6.06
C GLU A 169 21.82 26.04 -6.66
N HIS A 170 23.00 25.97 -7.28
CA HIS A 170 23.70 27.15 -7.81
C HIS A 170 23.15 27.61 -9.16
N VAL A 171 22.34 26.77 -9.82
CA VAL A 171 21.66 27.10 -11.08
C VAL A 171 20.16 26.94 -10.85
N PRO A 172 19.34 27.99 -10.93
CA PRO A 172 17.88 27.89 -10.83
C PRO A 172 17.33 27.28 -12.11
N THR A 173 17.71 26.05 -12.39
CA THR A 173 17.18 25.27 -13.50
C THR A 173 15.82 24.75 -13.11
N ARG A 174 14.91 24.56 -14.09
CA ARG A 174 13.62 23.90 -13.89
C ARG A 174 13.74 22.53 -13.16
N MET A 175 14.95 21.95 -13.16
CA MET A 175 15.33 20.69 -12.52
C MET A 175 14.99 20.60 -11.03
N SER A 176 15.04 21.69 -10.26
CA SER A 176 14.75 21.68 -8.81
C SER A 176 13.31 21.28 -8.48
N ALA A 177 12.35 21.83 -9.23
CA ALA A 177 10.95 21.47 -9.09
C ALA A 177 10.71 20.04 -9.59
N TYR A 178 11.43 19.60 -10.63
CA TYR A 178 11.32 18.23 -11.13
C TYR A 178 11.93 17.20 -10.18
N SER A 179 13.03 17.49 -9.49
CA SER A 179 13.64 16.58 -8.51
C SER A 179 12.75 16.42 -7.28
N VAL A 180 12.11 17.51 -6.85
CA VAL A 180 11.08 17.47 -5.83
C VAL A 180 9.88 16.69 -6.34
N LEU A 181 9.42 16.89 -7.58
CA LEU A 181 8.29 16.15 -8.18
C LEU A 181 8.55 14.66 -8.44
N ALA A 182 9.82 14.28 -8.55
CA ALA A 182 10.30 12.92 -8.70
C ALA A 182 10.50 12.20 -7.35
N GLY A 183 10.34 12.91 -6.21
CA GLY A 183 10.47 12.33 -4.88
C GLY A 183 11.91 12.09 -4.44
N THR A 184 12.87 12.68 -5.15
CA THR A 184 14.31 12.51 -4.88
C THR A 184 14.84 13.50 -3.86
N THR A 185 14.20 14.68 -3.77
CA THR A 185 14.57 15.76 -2.86
C THR A 185 13.33 16.35 -2.20
N ALA A 186 13.53 16.98 -1.04
CA ALA A 186 12.54 17.84 -0.40
C ALA A 186 12.82 19.31 -0.76
N GLY A 187 11.78 20.09 -0.95
CA GLY A 187 11.91 21.53 -1.26
C GLY A 187 11.62 22.40 -0.04
N LEU A 188 12.34 23.51 0.11
CA LEU A 188 12.00 24.53 1.10
C LEU A 188 11.22 25.67 0.44
N ILE A 189 10.04 26.01 0.95
CA ILE A 189 9.22 27.09 0.41
C ILE A 189 8.46 27.85 1.49
N ARG A 190 8.01 29.05 1.16
CA ARG A 190 7.02 29.80 1.94
C ARG A 190 5.64 29.18 1.82
N ASN A 191 4.88 29.17 2.92
CA ASN A 191 3.54 28.59 2.96
C ASN A 191 2.61 29.20 1.92
N GLN A 192 2.65 30.52 1.83
CA GLN A 192 1.83 31.29 0.89
C GLN A 192 2.10 30.90 -0.57
N ASP A 193 3.36 30.56 -0.89
CA ASP A 193 3.76 30.13 -2.22
C ASP A 193 3.38 28.66 -2.51
N PHE A 194 3.18 27.84 -1.47
CA PHE A 194 2.81 26.42 -1.63
C PHE A 194 1.49 26.28 -2.39
N VAL A 195 0.47 27.09 -2.06
CA VAL A 195 -0.83 26.99 -2.73
C VAL A 195 -0.66 27.26 -4.22
N ARG A 196 0.07 28.32 -4.58
CA ARG A 196 0.38 28.62 -5.99
C ARG A 196 1.15 27.48 -6.66
N LEU A 197 2.19 26.95 -6.03
CA LEU A 197 3.00 25.86 -6.59
C LEU A 197 2.21 24.56 -6.78
N SER A 198 1.38 24.22 -5.80
CA SER A 198 0.48 23.06 -5.87
C SER A 198 -0.56 23.20 -6.98
N THR A 199 -0.99 24.42 -7.34
CA THR A 199 -1.85 24.66 -8.52
C THR A 199 -1.10 24.63 -9.86
N LYS A 200 0.22 24.74 -9.85
CA LYS A 200 1.05 24.64 -11.07
C LYS A 200 1.28 23.17 -11.43
N TYR A 201 1.58 22.35 -10.43
CA TYR A 201 1.91 20.94 -10.59
C TYR A 201 0.79 20.01 -10.12
N LEU A 202 -0.37 20.09 -10.77
CA LEU A 202 -1.40 19.06 -10.63
C LEU A 202 -0.99 17.83 -11.44
N GLY A 203 -1.39 16.65 -10.96
CA GLY A 203 -1.37 15.41 -11.72
C GLY A 203 -2.46 15.39 -12.78
N ASP A 204 -2.52 14.30 -13.53
CA ASP A 204 -3.51 14.10 -14.59
C ASP A 204 -4.93 13.97 -14.00
N ASP A 205 -5.04 13.48 -12.77
CA ASP A 205 -6.28 13.38 -12.01
C ASP A 205 -6.71 14.70 -11.34
N GLY A 206 -6.01 15.81 -11.61
CA GLY A 206 -6.27 17.11 -10.97
C GLY A 206 -5.84 17.19 -9.49
N THR A 207 -5.28 16.13 -8.93
CA THR A 207 -4.73 16.10 -7.57
C THR A 207 -3.39 16.83 -7.49
N ALA A 208 -3.08 17.47 -6.37
CA ALA A 208 -1.79 18.13 -6.18
C ALA A 208 -0.68 17.07 -6.03
N ARG A 209 0.39 17.16 -6.84
CA ARG A 209 1.53 16.22 -6.77
C ARG A 209 2.52 16.54 -5.65
N LEU A 210 2.31 17.65 -4.95
CA LEU A 210 3.18 18.14 -3.90
C LEU A 210 2.47 18.01 -2.56
N HIS A 211 3.15 17.41 -1.59
CA HIS A 211 2.71 17.32 -0.21
C HIS A 211 3.40 18.39 0.62
N ARG A 212 2.66 19.02 1.55
CA ARG A 212 3.23 19.99 2.48
C ARG A 212 3.41 19.31 3.83
N LEU A 213 4.60 19.44 4.41
CA LEU A 213 4.85 19.00 5.78
C LEU A 213 3.89 19.70 6.75
N ARG A 214 3.40 18.99 7.78
CA ARG A 214 2.50 19.59 8.78
C ARG A 214 3.24 20.54 9.71
N GLU A 215 4.49 20.19 10.02
CA GLU A 215 5.38 21.01 10.85
C GLU A 215 6.06 22.09 10.02
N CYS A 216 6.09 23.30 10.58
CA CYS A 216 6.74 24.46 9.99
C CYS A 216 8.14 24.57 10.57
N LEU A 217 9.15 24.73 9.72
CA LEU A 217 10.55 24.75 10.14
C LEU A 217 10.88 26.01 10.96
N ARG A 218 10.38 27.16 10.50
CA ARG A 218 10.50 28.45 11.17
C ARG A 218 9.37 29.36 10.73
N SER A 219 8.84 30.16 11.66
CA SER A 219 7.93 31.25 11.36
C SER A 219 8.67 32.58 11.44
N TYR A 220 8.45 33.45 10.47
CA TYR A 220 8.95 34.82 10.51
C TYR A 220 7.88 35.80 10.03
N THR A 221 8.04 37.05 10.43
CA THR A 221 7.18 38.16 10.02
C THR A 221 7.92 38.95 8.96
N LEU A 222 7.25 39.28 7.87
CA LEU A 222 7.82 40.18 6.87
C LEU A 222 7.62 41.62 7.28
N ALA A 223 8.66 42.42 7.09
CA ALA A 223 8.69 43.82 7.44
C ALA A 223 9.36 44.59 6.31
N TYR A 224 8.87 45.81 6.08
CA TYR A 224 9.53 46.74 5.17
C TYR A 224 10.78 47.31 5.81
N ILE A 225 11.88 47.24 5.07
CA ILE A 225 13.16 47.76 5.51
C ILE A 225 13.31 49.18 4.97
N TYR A 226 13.55 50.13 5.87
CA TYR A 226 13.82 51.53 5.53
C TYR A 226 15.23 51.94 5.94
N PRO A 227 15.92 52.81 5.17
CA PRO A 227 17.16 53.42 5.62
C PRO A 227 16.98 54.17 6.94
N ARG A 228 18.01 54.15 7.80
CA ARG A 228 18.00 54.89 9.06
C ARG A 228 17.78 56.37 8.80
N GLY A 229 16.85 56.98 9.54
CA GLY A 229 16.48 58.38 9.37
C GLY A 229 15.51 58.67 8.21
N SER A 230 15.02 57.64 7.50
CA SER A 230 14.04 57.86 6.43
C SER A 230 12.77 58.53 6.97
N PRO A 231 12.35 59.67 6.39
CA PRO A 231 11.13 60.35 6.82
C PRO A 231 9.87 59.52 6.53
N LEU A 232 9.96 58.58 5.58
CA LEU A 232 8.84 57.71 5.19
C LEU A 232 8.51 56.65 6.24
N TYR A 233 9.45 56.30 7.11
CA TYR A 233 9.27 55.22 8.09
C TYR A 233 8.04 55.45 8.96
N ARG A 234 7.90 56.64 9.55
CA ARG A 234 6.78 56.95 10.46
C ARG A 234 5.44 56.95 9.73
N ALA A 235 5.38 57.58 8.55
CA ALA A 235 4.18 57.66 7.74
C ALA A 235 3.72 56.25 7.29
N ALA A 236 4.63 55.47 6.71
CA ALA A 236 4.34 54.12 6.25
C ALA A 236 3.89 53.20 7.39
N ASN A 237 4.56 53.24 8.54
CA ASN A 237 4.18 52.44 9.70
C ASN A 237 2.79 52.84 10.24
N GLY A 238 2.48 54.14 10.26
CA GLY A 238 1.15 54.63 10.64
C GLY A 238 0.06 54.13 9.70
N HIS A 239 0.28 54.20 8.39
CA HIS A 239 -0.66 53.64 7.41
C HIS A 239 -0.84 52.14 7.59
N ILE A 240 0.25 51.37 7.66
CA ILE A 240 0.22 49.92 7.89
C ILE A 240 -0.61 49.59 9.14
N LEU A 241 -0.40 50.31 10.24
CA LEU A 241 -1.15 50.09 11.47
C LEU A 241 -2.64 50.37 11.27
N HIS A 242 -3.02 51.44 10.57
CA HIS A 242 -4.42 51.70 10.22
C HIS A 242 -5.01 50.59 9.33
N PHE A 243 -4.27 50.09 8.33
CA PHE A 243 -4.70 48.96 7.50
C PHE A 243 -4.96 47.69 8.33
N LEU A 244 -4.12 47.43 9.33
CA LEU A 244 -4.30 46.32 10.26
C LEU A 244 -5.50 46.55 11.19
N GLN A 245 -5.62 47.74 11.79
CA GLN A 245 -6.70 48.10 12.73
C GLN A 245 -8.08 48.07 12.07
N HIS A 246 -8.19 48.55 10.83
CA HIS A 246 -9.43 48.49 10.06
C HIS A 246 -9.73 47.10 9.48
N GLY A 247 -8.87 46.10 9.74
CA GLY A 247 -9.06 44.73 9.24
C GLY A 247 -8.94 44.60 7.72
N LEU A 248 -8.43 45.64 7.02
CA LEU A 248 -8.26 45.63 5.56
C LEU A 248 -7.28 44.54 5.13
N TYR A 249 -6.25 44.28 5.95
CA TYR A 249 -5.34 43.17 5.74
C TYR A 249 -6.05 41.81 5.76
N VAL A 250 -6.91 41.57 6.76
CA VAL A 250 -7.65 40.30 6.90
C VAL A 250 -8.61 40.12 5.71
N LYS A 251 -9.27 41.20 5.29
CA LYS A 251 -10.11 41.20 4.09
C LYS A 251 -9.28 40.83 2.85
N TRP A 252 -8.17 41.53 2.61
CA TRP A 252 -7.28 41.28 1.48
C TRP A 252 -6.76 39.84 1.45
N GLN A 253 -6.32 39.31 2.59
CA GLN A 253 -5.87 37.93 2.72
C GLN A 253 -6.97 36.94 2.35
N ARG A 254 -8.22 37.18 2.80
CA ARG A 254 -9.38 36.35 2.46
C ARG A 254 -9.69 36.42 0.96
N ASP A 255 -9.69 37.61 0.39
CA ASP A 255 -9.99 37.84 -1.03
C ASP A 255 -8.91 37.19 -1.91
N ALA A 256 -7.63 37.33 -1.56
CA ALA A 256 -6.52 36.67 -2.25
C ALA A 256 -6.60 35.14 -2.17
N ALA A 257 -6.93 34.59 -1.00
CA ALA A 257 -7.13 33.16 -0.83
C ALA A 257 -8.31 32.64 -1.67
N HIS A 258 -9.41 33.40 -1.71
CA HIS A 258 -10.58 33.08 -2.52
C HIS A 258 -10.23 33.08 -4.02
N LEU A 259 -9.56 34.12 -4.52
CA LEU A 259 -9.09 34.19 -5.90
C LEU A 259 -8.15 33.04 -6.27
N LEU A 260 -7.30 32.60 -5.35
CA LEU A 260 -6.40 31.48 -5.61
C LEU A 260 -7.16 30.14 -5.64
N ALA A 261 -8.16 29.98 -4.77
CA ALA A 261 -9.03 28.81 -4.76
C ALA A 261 -9.90 28.71 -6.02
N THR A 262 -10.48 29.82 -6.50
CA THR A 262 -11.25 29.85 -7.75
C THR A 262 -10.37 29.56 -8.95
N ASN A 263 -9.17 30.14 -9.04
CA ASN A 263 -8.20 29.83 -10.09
C ASN A 263 -7.80 28.35 -10.08
N ARG A 264 -7.65 27.74 -8.89
CA ARG A 264 -7.39 26.31 -8.76
C ARG A 264 -8.55 25.48 -9.31
N ALA A 265 -9.78 25.79 -8.91
CA ALA A 265 -10.98 25.09 -9.36
C ALA A 265 -11.14 25.15 -10.89
N LEU A 266 -10.95 26.33 -11.47
CA LEU A 266 -10.99 26.53 -12.92
C LEU A 266 -9.91 25.70 -13.65
N LYS A 267 -8.68 25.66 -13.12
CA LYS A 267 -7.61 24.84 -13.69
C LYS A 267 -7.89 23.34 -13.60
N ILE A 268 -8.47 22.87 -12.50
CA ILE A 268 -8.87 21.46 -12.36
C ILE A 268 -9.95 21.16 -13.39
N HIS A 269 -11.01 21.97 -13.44
CA HIS A 269 -12.12 21.78 -14.36
C HIS A 269 -11.68 21.76 -15.83
N ALA A 270 -10.83 22.72 -16.24
CA ALA A 270 -10.28 22.76 -17.59
C ALA A 270 -9.44 21.51 -17.93
N ARG A 271 -8.71 20.95 -16.96
CA ARG A 271 -7.98 19.69 -17.16
C ARG A 271 -8.91 18.49 -17.26
N THR A 272 -9.93 18.41 -16.42
CA THR A 272 -10.94 17.35 -16.47
C THR A 272 -11.65 17.30 -17.82
N ILE A 273 -12.03 18.47 -18.38
CA ILE A 273 -12.62 18.55 -19.71
C ILE A 273 -11.61 18.09 -20.78
N ARG A 274 -10.36 18.56 -20.72
CA ARG A 274 -9.33 18.22 -21.71
C ARG A 274 -8.95 16.75 -21.68
N SER A 275 -8.93 16.11 -20.51
CA SER A 275 -8.58 14.69 -20.39
C SER A 275 -9.69 13.76 -20.91
N GLY A 276 -10.88 14.29 -21.21
CA GLY A 276 -12.01 13.51 -21.72
C GLY A 276 -12.45 12.40 -20.76
N ARG A 277 -12.01 12.46 -19.49
CA ARG A 277 -12.22 11.41 -18.52
C ARG A 277 -13.64 11.56 -17.96
N PRO A 278 -14.53 10.57 -18.16
CA PRO A 278 -15.83 10.62 -17.52
C PRO A 278 -15.61 10.64 -16.00
N GLU A 279 -16.45 11.36 -15.25
CA GLU A 279 -16.44 11.39 -13.78
C GLU A 279 -16.70 10.02 -13.11
N HIS A 280 -16.74 8.95 -13.89
CA HIS A 280 -16.92 7.60 -13.38
C HIS A 280 -15.60 7.11 -12.78
N GLY A 281 -15.71 6.68 -11.51
CA GLY A 281 -14.62 6.43 -10.57
C GLY A 281 -13.42 5.68 -11.10
N GLU A 282 -12.30 5.85 -10.40
CA GLU A 282 -11.01 5.18 -10.64
C GLU A 282 -11.19 3.77 -11.21
N GLN A 283 -11.04 3.61 -12.53
CA GLN A 283 -10.87 2.30 -13.12
C GLN A 283 -9.55 1.74 -12.62
N MET A 284 -9.58 0.91 -11.58
CA MET A 284 -8.42 0.13 -11.17
C MET A 284 -8.10 -0.89 -12.25
N THR A 285 -7.08 -0.59 -13.04
CA THR A 285 -6.50 -1.57 -13.95
C THR A 285 -5.75 -2.62 -13.13
N LEU A 286 -6.35 -3.80 -12.96
CA LEU A 286 -5.69 -4.96 -12.36
C LEU A 286 -4.51 -5.37 -13.25
N ARG A 287 -3.28 -5.09 -12.78
CA ARG A 287 -2.06 -5.59 -13.41
C ARG A 287 -1.74 -7.02 -12.98
N LEU A 288 -1.09 -7.76 -13.88
CA LEU A 288 -0.61 -9.12 -13.63
C LEU A 288 0.35 -9.21 -12.43
N ASP A 289 1.09 -8.13 -12.15
CA ASP A 289 1.99 -8.02 -10.98
C ASP A 289 1.30 -8.32 -9.65
N HIS A 290 0.00 -8.00 -9.56
CA HIS A 290 -0.80 -8.26 -8.37
C HIS A 290 -1.17 -9.75 -8.20
N LEU A 291 -1.28 -10.48 -9.31
CA LEU A 291 -1.68 -11.88 -9.37
C LEU A 291 -0.49 -12.86 -9.41
N LEU A 292 0.74 -12.35 -9.57
CA LEU A 292 1.95 -13.17 -9.67
C LEU A 292 2.09 -14.14 -8.48
N LEU A 293 1.81 -13.69 -7.25
CA LEU A 293 1.99 -14.49 -6.05
C LEU A 293 1.03 -15.71 -5.97
N PRO A 294 -0.28 -15.57 -6.23
CA PRO A 294 -1.18 -16.69 -6.45
C PRO A 294 -0.67 -17.71 -7.48
N PHE A 295 -0.15 -17.25 -8.63
CA PHE A 295 0.38 -18.15 -9.65
C PHE A 295 1.63 -18.89 -9.18
N MET A 296 2.54 -18.22 -8.46
CA MET A 296 3.70 -18.86 -7.85
C MET A 296 3.30 -19.91 -6.81
N LEU A 297 2.30 -19.60 -5.97
CA LEU A 297 1.76 -20.53 -4.98
C LEU A 297 1.13 -21.77 -5.66
N LEU A 298 0.34 -21.55 -6.72
CA LEU A 298 -0.26 -22.61 -7.52
C LEU A 298 0.82 -23.49 -8.16
N GLY A 299 1.83 -22.89 -8.81
CA GLY A 299 2.94 -23.63 -9.41
C GLY A 299 3.73 -24.45 -8.38
N THR A 300 3.98 -23.88 -7.20
CA THR A 300 4.63 -24.59 -6.08
C THR A 300 3.76 -25.75 -5.59
N GLY A 301 2.44 -25.56 -5.47
CA GLY A 301 1.50 -26.60 -5.08
C GLY A 301 1.42 -27.76 -6.09
N VAL A 302 1.37 -27.45 -7.39
CA VAL A 302 1.33 -28.44 -8.47
C VAL A 302 2.63 -29.24 -8.52
N THR A 303 3.79 -28.58 -8.41
CA THR A 303 5.10 -29.27 -8.42
C THR A 303 5.28 -30.18 -7.20
N LEU A 304 4.85 -29.75 -6.01
CA LEU A 304 4.83 -30.60 -4.81
C LEU A 304 3.85 -31.79 -4.94
N GLY A 305 2.67 -31.56 -5.52
CA GLY A 305 1.69 -32.61 -5.77
C GLY A 305 2.20 -33.65 -6.76
N ALA A 306 2.75 -33.23 -7.89
CA ALA A 306 3.30 -34.11 -8.92
C ALA A 306 4.55 -34.88 -8.46
N GLY A 307 5.39 -34.27 -7.61
CA GLY A 307 6.55 -34.94 -7.02
C GLY A 307 6.18 -36.13 -6.13
N LYS A 308 4.98 -36.09 -5.53
CA LYS A 308 4.49 -37.15 -4.65
C LYS A 308 4.08 -38.41 -5.42
N GLU A 309 3.48 -38.27 -6.61
CA GLU A 309 3.13 -39.43 -7.46
C GLU A 309 4.36 -40.18 -7.98
N ARG A 310 5.48 -39.49 -8.24
CA ARG A 310 6.73 -40.14 -8.66
C ARG A 310 7.31 -41.04 -7.57
N ASN A 311 7.22 -40.67 -6.29
CA ASN A 311 7.76 -41.51 -5.21
C ASN A 311 6.90 -42.75 -4.91
N TYR A 312 5.59 -42.74 -5.16
CA TYR A 312 4.76 -43.95 -5.03
C TYR A 312 4.88 -44.89 -6.24
N ALA A 313 5.18 -44.35 -7.43
CA ALA A 313 5.48 -45.17 -8.61
C ALA A 313 6.87 -45.83 -8.53
N VAL A 314 7.85 -45.18 -7.88
CA VAL A 314 9.22 -45.72 -7.74
C VAL A 314 9.34 -46.79 -6.64
N VAL A 315 8.43 -46.84 -5.65
CA VAL A 315 8.46 -47.87 -4.58
C VAL A 315 7.88 -49.22 -5.04
N LYS A 316 7.38 -49.36 -6.28
CA LYS A 316 6.81 -50.62 -6.79
C LYS A 316 7.48 -51.20 -8.04
N ILE A 317 8.60 -50.64 -8.49
CA ILE A 317 9.30 -51.11 -9.70
C ILE A 317 10.78 -51.32 -9.37
N TYR A 318 11.12 -52.61 -9.20
CA TYR A 318 12.44 -53.25 -9.21
C TYR A 318 13.38 -53.02 -8.01
N GLU A 319 13.66 -54.13 -7.34
CA GLU A 319 14.93 -54.43 -6.69
C GLU A 319 15.89 -54.96 -7.77
N PRO A 320 16.94 -54.21 -8.16
CA PRO A 320 18.07 -54.79 -8.87
C PRO A 320 19.25 -55.03 -7.93
N ALA A 321 19.94 -56.14 -8.21
CA ALA A 321 21.17 -56.63 -7.59
C ALA A 321 22.31 -55.57 -7.50
N PRO A 322 23.27 -55.76 -6.58
CA PRO A 322 24.25 -54.74 -6.24
C PRO A 322 25.35 -54.64 -7.30
N ILE A 323 25.62 -53.42 -7.79
CA ILE A 323 26.81 -53.14 -8.61
C ILE A 323 27.64 -52.02 -7.98
N ARG A 324 28.92 -52.37 -7.89
CA ARG A 324 30.15 -51.64 -7.52
C ARG A 324 30.15 -50.11 -7.59
N SER A 325 30.73 -49.58 -6.52
CA SER A 325 31.32 -48.26 -6.32
C SER A 325 32.32 -47.81 -7.38
N VAL A 326 32.18 -46.58 -7.86
CA VAL A 326 33.23 -45.77 -8.52
C VAL A 326 33.06 -44.31 -8.06
N PRO A 327 34.15 -43.54 -7.86
CA PRO A 327 34.16 -42.38 -6.97
C PRO A 327 33.75 -41.05 -7.63
N CYS A 328 33.29 -40.13 -6.79
CA CYS A 328 33.02 -38.73 -7.08
C CYS A 328 34.26 -37.96 -7.56
N PRO A 329 34.03 -36.86 -8.29
CA PRO A 329 34.76 -35.63 -8.04
C PRO A 329 33.81 -34.47 -7.70
N ASP A 330 34.12 -33.86 -6.56
CA ASP A 330 34.17 -32.44 -6.26
C ASP A 330 32.97 -31.54 -6.59
N ALA A 331 32.31 -31.16 -5.49
CA ALA A 331 31.49 -29.99 -5.36
C ALA A 331 32.38 -28.74 -5.38
N ASP A 332 32.08 -27.79 -6.26
CA ASP A 332 32.52 -26.41 -6.10
C ASP A 332 31.34 -25.44 -6.10
N ALA A 333 31.45 -24.52 -5.15
CA ALA A 333 30.41 -23.67 -4.61
C ALA A 333 30.04 -22.51 -5.55
N ILE A 334 28.74 -22.20 -5.63
CA ILE A 334 28.27 -20.91 -6.15
C ILE A 334 27.44 -20.21 -5.07
N HIS A 335 28.06 -19.18 -4.51
CA HIS A 335 27.46 -18.14 -3.66
C HIS A 335 26.23 -17.48 -4.32
N PRO A 336 25.12 -17.28 -3.60
CA PRO A 336 24.14 -16.26 -3.96
C PRO A 336 24.51 -14.93 -3.31
N THR A 337 25.07 -14.00 -4.08
CA THR A 337 25.18 -12.59 -3.70
C THR A 337 23.78 -12.00 -3.61
N GLY A 338 23.37 -11.64 -2.40
CA GLY A 338 22.19 -10.84 -2.14
C GLY A 338 22.30 -9.44 -2.77
N ARG A 339 21.27 -9.05 -3.52
CA ARG A 339 21.00 -7.64 -3.82
C ARG A 339 19.64 -7.26 -3.28
N SER A 340 19.72 -6.54 -2.16
CA SER A 340 18.71 -5.70 -1.55
C SER A 340 18.10 -4.75 -2.59
N LEU A 341 16.87 -5.01 -3.00
CA LEU A 341 16.01 -4.06 -3.70
C LEU A 341 15.15 -3.31 -2.66
N ARG A 342 15.75 -2.33 -1.99
CA ARG A 342 14.99 -1.27 -1.29
C ARG A 342 14.71 -0.14 -2.26
N ALA A 343 13.63 -0.26 -3.03
CA ALA A 343 13.05 0.87 -3.75
C ALA A 343 12.30 1.76 -2.75
N ARG A 344 12.94 2.85 -2.33
CA ARG A 344 12.28 3.96 -1.65
C ARG A 344 11.61 4.84 -2.71
N TYR A 345 10.29 4.95 -2.66
CA TYR A 345 9.54 5.98 -3.38
C TYR A 345 8.76 6.78 -2.35
N ALA A 346 9.39 7.84 -1.83
CA ALA A 346 8.70 8.84 -1.02
C ALA A 346 8.04 9.86 -1.97
N ARG A 347 6.77 10.18 -1.74
CA ARG A 347 6.12 11.30 -2.44
C ARG A 347 6.69 12.64 -1.96
N ASN A 348 6.78 13.52 -2.93
CA ASN A 348 7.32 14.89 -2.94
C ASN A 348 6.88 15.73 -1.74
N VAL A 349 7.80 16.07 -0.85
CA VAL A 349 7.53 16.88 0.35
C VAL A 349 8.14 18.27 0.19
N LEU A 350 7.31 19.30 0.29
CA LEU A 350 7.73 20.67 0.53
C LEU A 350 7.61 21.00 2.02
N ILE A 351 8.68 21.57 2.56
CA ILE A 351 8.78 22.06 3.91
C ILE A 351 8.15 23.44 3.97
N ASP A 352 7.21 23.60 4.91
CA ASP A 352 6.42 24.80 5.11
C ASP A 352 7.15 25.86 5.96
N ILE A 353 6.99 27.12 5.58
CA ILE A 353 7.38 28.31 6.34
C ILE A 353 6.15 29.22 6.45
N ARG A 354 5.50 29.25 7.63
CA ARG A 354 4.35 30.14 7.92
C ARG A 354 4.81 31.59 8.02
N LEU A 355 4.04 32.46 7.38
CA LEU A 355 4.36 33.86 7.17
C LEU A 355 3.11 34.73 7.27
N LEU A 356 3.22 35.85 7.98
CA LEU A 356 2.28 36.97 8.00
C LEU A 356 2.97 38.14 7.28
N GLU A 357 2.40 38.61 6.17
CA GLU A 357 3.04 39.62 5.31
C GLU A 357 2.06 40.70 4.86
N LEU A 358 2.47 41.96 5.05
CA LEU A 358 1.93 43.12 4.36
C LEU A 358 2.70 43.35 3.05
N LEU A 359 1.99 43.14 1.93
CA LEU A 359 2.17 43.71 0.58
C LEU A 359 3.54 43.53 -0.16
N SER A 360 3.51 42.83 -1.30
CA SER A 360 4.08 43.26 -2.60
C SER A 360 3.66 42.25 -3.67
N ASN A 361 2.95 42.68 -4.72
CA ASN A 361 2.48 41.80 -5.80
C ASN A 361 2.29 42.61 -7.10
N ASP A 362 3.39 43.01 -7.74
CA ASP A 362 3.34 43.70 -9.05
C ASP A 362 3.27 42.73 -10.25
N GLU A 363 3.62 41.45 -10.09
CA GLU A 363 3.59 40.48 -11.20
C GLU A 363 2.20 39.85 -11.47
N LEU A 364 1.26 39.94 -10.52
CA LEU A 364 -0.06 39.30 -10.61
C LEU A 364 -0.94 39.90 -11.73
N SER A 365 -0.74 41.19 -12.03
CA SER A 365 -1.51 41.94 -13.02
C SER A 365 -1.23 41.49 -14.45
N HIS A 366 0.03 41.14 -14.75
CA HIS A 366 0.46 40.80 -16.11
C HIS A 366 0.06 39.38 -16.54
N GLU A 367 0.12 38.40 -15.62
CA GLU A 367 -0.19 36.99 -15.96
C GLU A 367 -1.72 36.72 -16.00
N ILE A 368 -2.52 37.51 -15.28
CA ILE A 368 -3.99 37.45 -15.35
C ILE A 368 -4.48 38.06 -16.67
N LEU A 369 -3.92 39.19 -17.11
CA LEU A 369 -4.28 39.81 -18.37
C LEU A 369 -3.85 38.98 -19.60
N SER A 370 -2.70 38.29 -19.53
CA SER A 370 -2.22 37.46 -20.65
C SER A 370 -3.01 36.16 -20.84
N ASN A 371 -3.61 35.62 -19.77
CA ASN A 371 -4.41 34.39 -19.85
C ASN A 371 -5.88 34.66 -20.21
N LEU A 372 -6.40 35.87 -19.96
CA LEU A 372 -7.74 36.28 -20.39
C LEU A 372 -7.80 36.69 -21.87
N SER A 373 -6.67 36.97 -22.52
CA SER A 373 -6.61 37.43 -23.91
C SER A 373 -6.42 36.31 -24.95
N GLN A 374 -6.43 35.02 -24.56
CA GLN A 374 -6.37 33.93 -25.54
C GLN A 374 -7.78 33.60 -26.04
N PRO A 375 -8.12 33.89 -27.32
CA PRO A 375 -9.41 33.50 -27.87
C PRO A 375 -9.49 31.97 -27.93
N LEU A 376 -10.55 31.42 -27.31
CA LEU A 376 -10.96 30.03 -27.47
C LEU A 376 -11.14 29.73 -28.96
N ARG A 377 -10.24 28.92 -29.53
CA ARG A 377 -10.41 28.42 -30.90
C ARG A 377 -11.69 27.57 -30.95
N PRO A 378 -12.65 27.87 -31.85
CA PRO A 378 -13.79 27.00 -32.04
C PRO A 378 -13.34 25.65 -32.62
N SER A 379 -13.83 24.57 -32.01
CA SER A 379 -13.64 23.20 -32.49
C SER A 379 -14.41 23.00 -33.80
N PRO A 380 -13.89 22.26 -34.79
CA PRO A 380 -14.61 22.01 -36.03
C PRO A 380 -15.82 21.13 -35.74
N VAL A 381 -17.01 21.67 -36.00
CA VAL A 381 -18.27 20.93 -36.00
C VAL A 381 -18.25 19.99 -37.21
N GLY A 382 -18.22 18.69 -36.95
CA GLY A 382 -18.48 17.67 -37.96
C GLY A 382 -19.94 17.72 -38.37
N SER A 383 -20.18 17.93 -39.65
CA SER A 383 -21.48 17.80 -40.31
C SER A 383 -21.91 16.33 -40.33
N VAL A 384 -23.15 16.07 -39.91
CA VAL A 384 -23.92 14.86 -40.25
C VAL A 384 -24.66 15.14 -41.55
#